data_AF-A0A1G3MJ47-F1
#
_entry.id   AF-A0A1G3MJ47-F1
#
_cell.length_a   1.000
_cell.length_b   1.000
_cell.length_c   1.000
_cell.angle_alpha   90.00
_cell.angle_beta   90.00
_cell.angle_gamma   90.00
#
_symmetry.space_group_name_H-M   'P 1'
#
loop_
_entity.id
_entity.type
_entity.pdbx_description
1 polymer ?
#
loop_
_entity_poly.entity_id
_entity_poly.type
_entity_poly.pdbx_seq_one_letter_code
_entity_poly.pdbx_strand_id
1 'polypeptide(L)'
;MPSLNAATCQRIHRLFEQFKARIADWNAVLPGLADAQRQLQQDCGEPDYAIETPIVYNRDLDRLAAGHDIRWLLIADNPGKTEQLASQNRYLVGSSGRMAENFFRQRLDIDFRSQVLIINKTPVHTPKTQQLRRLIVLYPALGRVFTESQHFMASLAWQLHTLTAAPIWLMGLSELKPRGLFSAWRETFGAGMPVDPAVYVFNHFSMGSFAADYKRRKLPDETALQAVLRIGAENRSKYFAAPHSS
;
A
#
# COMPACT_ATOMS: atom_id res chain seq x y z
N MET A 1 2.46 20.03 -9.04
CA MET A 1 2.26 20.21 -7.59
C MET A 1 3.48 20.92 -7.04
N PRO A 2 3.36 21.72 -5.97
CA PRO A 2 4.54 22.33 -5.37
C PRO A 2 5.45 21.24 -4.80
N SER A 3 6.76 21.41 -4.93
CA SER A 3 7.73 20.58 -4.23
C SER A 3 7.58 20.73 -2.71
N LEU A 4 8.01 19.71 -1.97
CA LEU A 4 7.92 19.72 -0.52
C LEU A 4 8.79 20.82 0.08
N ASN A 5 8.20 21.70 0.89
CA ASN A 5 8.98 22.64 1.69
C ASN A 5 9.52 21.94 2.96
N ALA A 6 10.50 22.58 3.63
CA ALA A 6 11.15 22.03 4.81
C ALA A 6 10.18 21.75 5.97
N ALA A 7 9.20 22.63 6.22
CA ALA A 7 8.23 22.46 7.29
C ALA A 7 7.30 21.25 7.06
N THR A 8 6.81 21.08 5.83
CA THR A 8 6.04 19.91 5.41
C THR A 8 6.88 18.64 5.55
N CYS A 9 8.13 18.65 5.09
CA CYS A 9 9.02 17.50 5.20
C CYS A 9 9.23 17.09 6.68
N GLN A 10 9.47 18.07 7.57
CA GLN A 10 9.62 17.80 9.00
C GLN A 10 8.36 17.17 9.61
N ARG A 11 7.17 17.61 9.21
CA ARG A 11 5.90 17.02 9.67
C ARG A 11 5.76 15.58 9.18
N ILE A 12 6.11 15.31 7.92
CA ILE A 12 6.07 13.95 7.35
C ILE A 12 7.06 13.04 8.09
N HIS A 13 8.29 13.49 8.36
CA HIS A 13 9.26 12.69 9.11
C HIS A 13 8.76 12.32 10.51
N ARG A 14 8.02 13.20 11.20
CA ARG A 14 7.39 12.82 12.48
C ARG A 14 6.38 11.68 12.33
N LEU A 15 5.62 11.64 11.24
CA LEU A 15 4.72 10.53 10.95
C LEU A 15 5.49 9.23 10.69
N PHE A 16 6.64 9.32 10.04
CA PHE A 16 7.51 8.17 9.81
C PHE A 16 8.13 7.64 11.10
N GLU A 17 8.55 8.51 12.02
CA GLU A 17 9.01 8.10 13.35
C GLU A 17 7.89 7.45 14.17
N GLN A 18 6.67 7.98 14.12
CA GLN A 18 5.50 7.33 14.72
C GLN A 18 5.24 5.94 14.12
N PHE A 19 5.40 5.79 12.81
CA PHE A 19 5.25 4.49 12.15
C PHE A 19 6.35 3.51 12.60
N LYS A 20 7.62 3.93 12.69
CA LYS A 20 8.70 3.11 13.25
C LYS A 20 8.41 2.66 14.68
N ALA A 21 7.91 3.57 15.53
CA ALA A 21 7.51 3.24 16.89
C ALA A 21 6.39 2.18 16.92
N ARG A 22 5.37 2.31 16.06
CA ARG A 22 4.31 1.29 15.94
C ARG A 22 4.84 -0.07 15.50
N ILE A 23 5.79 -0.11 14.56
CA ILE A 23 6.44 -1.36 14.16
C ILE A 23 7.15 -2.01 15.35
N ALA A 24 7.85 -1.23 16.18
CA ALA A 24 8.50 -1.74 17.38
C ALA A 24 7.48 -2.30 18.39
N ASP A 25 6.40 -1.56 18.67
CA ASP A 25 5.32 -2.00 19.55
C ASP A 25 4.70 -3.32 19.08
N TRP A 26 4.38 -3.42 17.78
CA TRP A 26 3.77 -4.61 17.20
C TRP A 26 4.69 -5.83 17.24
N ASN A 27 5.99 -5.64 16.99
CA ASN A 27 6.95 -6.74 17.13
C ASN A 27 7.07 -7.20 18.60
N ALA A 28 7.07 -6.26 19.56
CA ALA A 28 7.18 -6.58 20.98
C ALA A 28 6.00 -7.43 21.48
N VAL A 29 4.79 -7.18 20.99
CA VAL A 29 3.58 -7.93 21.39
C VAL A 29 3.33 -9.19 20.54
N LEU A 30 4.15 -9.46 19.52
CA LEU A 30 4.05 -10.62 18.63
C LEU A 30 5.36 -11.42 18.53
N PRO A 31 5.93 -11.89 19.66
CA PRO A 31 7.23 -12.57 19.65
C PRO A 31 7.27 -13.85 18.79
N GLY A 32 6.11 -14.49 18.55
CA GLY A 32 5.99 -15.71 17.75
C GLY A 32 5.68 -15.50 16.26
N LEU A 33 5.58 -14.25 15.79
CA LEU A 33 5.14 -13.99 14.41
C LEU A 33 6.10 -14.55 13.36
N ALA A 34 7.41 -14.45 13.59
CA ALA A 34 8.42 -14.96 12.66
C ALA A 34 8.32 -16.48 12.50
N ASP A 35 8.09 -17.21 13.60
CA ASP A 35 7.89 -18.66 13.57
C ASP A 35 6.60 -19.03 12.84
N ALA A 36 5.51 -18.30 13.09
CA ALA A 36 4.25 -18.51 12.38
C ALA A 36 4.38 -18.26 10.88
N GLN A 37 5.17 -17.26 10.46
CA GLN A 37 5.46 -17.00 9.05
C GLN A 37 6.32 -18.12 8.44
N ARG A 38 7.30 -18.66 9.17
CA ARG A 38 8.08 -19.83 8.73
C ARG A 38 7.20 -21.07 8.56
N GLN A 39 6.30 -21.33 9.51
CA GLN A 39 5.34 -22.43 9.40
C GLN A 39 4.44 -22.24 8.17
N LEU A 40 3.91 -21.03 7.97
CA LEU A 40 3.08 -20.69 6.82
C LEU A 40 3.82 -20.92 5.48
N GLN A 41 5.11 -20.59 5.40
CA GLN A 41 5.93 -20.86 4.21
C GLN A 41 5.99 -22.37 3.91
N GLN A 42 6.23 -23.20 4.94
CA GLN A 42 6.25 -24.66 4.80
C GLN A 42 4.89 -25.19 4.32
N ASP A 43 3.80 -24.77 4.97
CA ASP A 43 2.42 -25.19 4.64
C ASP A 43 1.96 -24.76 3.23
N CYS A 44 2.58 -23.72 2.67
CA CYS A 44 2.26 -23.19 1.35
C CYS A 44 3.23 -23.64 0.25
N GLY A 45 4.23 -24.47 0.57
CA GLY A 45 5.26 -24.89 -0.39
C GLY A 45 6.12 -23.72 -0.88
N GLU A 46 6.42 -22.76 -0.01
CA GLU A 46 7.29 -21.62 -0.30
C GLU A 46 8.51 -21.52 0.66
N PRO A 47 9.28 -22.60 0.90
CA PRO A 47 10.34 -22.62 1.93
C PRO A 47 11.62 -21.86 1.56
N ASP A 48 11.72 -21.31 0.34
CA ASP A 48 13.00 -20.91 -0.27
C ASP A 48 13.57 -19.57 0.22
N TYR A 49 13.05 -18.97 1.30
CA TYR A 49 13.64 -17.74 1.84
C TYR A 49 13.46 -17.60 3.35
N ALA A 50 14.45 -16.99 4.00
CA ALA A 50 14.42 -16.72 5.43
C ALA A 50 13.47 -15.56 5.77
N ILE A 51 12.73 -15.71 6.87
CA ILE A 51 12.00 -14.59 7.48
C ILE A 51 12.99 -13.75 8.29
N GLU A 52 13.26 -12.54 7.82
CA GLU A 52 14.18 -11.55 8.41
C GLU A 52 13.42 -10.39 9.06
N THR A 53 12.37 -9.87 8.40
CA THR A 53 11.56 -8.75 8.92
C THR A 53 10.06 -9.10 8.88
N PRO A 54 9.49 -9.64 9.97
CA PRO A 54 8.07 -10.03 10.03
C PRO A 54 7.07 -8.91 9.74
N ILE A 55 7.37 -7.71 10.26
CA ILE A 55 6.60 -6.49 10.08
C ILE A 55 7.53 -5.42 9.52
N VAL A 56 7.32 -5.06 8.26
CA VAL A 56 8.30 -4.30 7.48
C VAL A 56 8.04 -2.80 7.62
N TYR A 57 9.10 -2.03 7.83
CA TYR A 57 9.11 -0.59 7.62
C TYR A 57 9.78 -0.27 6.27
N ASN A 58 9.22 0.65 5.49
CA ASN A 58 9.81 1.05 4.20
C ASN A 58 10.90 2.11 4.39
N ARG A 59 12.17 1.73 4.30
CA ARG A 59 13.33 2.62 4.45
C ARG A 59 13.46 3.66 3.34
N ASP A 60 12.76 3.51 2.20
CA ASP A 60 12.72 4.59 1.21
C ASP A 60 11.98 5.83 1.75
N LEU A 61 11.13 5.69 2.76
CA LEU A 61 10.46 6.83 3.41
C LEU A 61 11.48 7.79 4.05
N ASP A 62 12.58 7.27 4.59
CA ASP A 62 13.64 8.06 5.24
C ASP A 62 14.41 8.94 4.26
N ARG A 63 14.31 8.66 2.95
CA ARG A 63 14.99 9.43 1.90
C ARG A 63 14.22 10.68 1.49
N LEU A 64 12.99 10.87 1.97
CA LEU A 64 12.19 12.04 1.64
C LEU A 64 12.87 13.32 2.14
N ALA A 65 13.04 14.30 1.26
CA ALA A 65 13.68 15.57 1.60
C ALA A 65 12.88 16.76 1.04
N ALA A 66 13.20 17.95 1.54
CA ALA A 66 12.71 19.19 0.95
C ALA A 66 13.17 19.31 -0.51
N GLY A 67 12.32 19.89 -1.37
CA GLY A 67 12.56 19.99 -2.81
C GLY A 67 12.09 18.76 -3.61
N HIS A 68 11.80 17.63 -2.96
CA HIS A 68 11.20 16.48 -3.64
C HIS A 68 9.80 16.83 -4.17
N ASP A 69 9.48 16.31 -5.36
CA ASP A 69 8.20 16.51 -6.05
C ASP A 69 7.43 15.20 -6.08
N ILE A 70 6.57 14.99 -5.08
CA ILE A 70 5.77 13.78 -4.95
C ILE A 70 4.53 13.93 -5.82
N ARG A 71 4.46 13.12 -6.88
CA ARG A 71 3.38 13.10 -7.87
C ARG A 71 2.26 12.13 -7.50
N TRP A 72 2.56 11.08 -6.73
CA TRP A 72 1.59 10.09 -6.29
C TRP A 72 1.92 9.53 -4.90
N LEU A 73 0.86 9.24 -4.13
CA LEU A 73 0.93 8.35 -2.97
C LEU A 73 0.35 6.99 -3.36
N LEU A 74 1.19 5.97 -3.46
CA LEU A 74 0.78 4.62 -3.83
C LEU A 74 0.61 3.74 -2.59
N ILE A 75 -0.56 3.10 -2.50
CA ILE A 75 -0.95 2.24 -1.38
C ILE A 75 -1.08 0.79 -1.87
N ALA A 76 -0.07 -0.02 -1.58
CA ALA A 76 -0.05 -1.45 -1.88
C ALA A 76 -0.74 -2.28 -0.79
N ASP A 77 -0.80 -3.60 -0.94
CA ASP A 77 -1.47 -4.50 0.00
C ASP A 77 -0.61 -4.74 1.24
N ASN A 78 0.46 -5.52 1.06
CA ASN A 78 1.38 -5.91 2.12
C ASN A 78 2.77 -6.25 1.55
N PRO A 79 3.84 -6.28 2.37
CA PRO A 79 5.20 -6.56 1.90
C PRO A 79 5.36 -8.01 1.44
N GLY A 80 6.01 -8.21 0.30
CA GLY A 80 6.34 -9.53 -0.27
C GLY A 80 7.72 -10.05 0.14
N LYS A 81 8.18 -11.12 -0.53
CA LYS A 81 9.41 -11.85 -0.19
C LYS A 81 10.67 -10.99 -0.22
N THR A 82 10.77 -10.09 -1.19
CA THR A 82 11.96 -9.24 -1.36
C THR A 82 11.90 -8.04 -0.43
N GLU A 83 10.70 -7.51 -0.20
CA GLU A 83 10.45 -6.32 0.61
C GLU A 83 10.86 -6.53 2.09
N GLN A 84 10.77 -7.76 2.61
CA GLN A 84 11.08 -8.09 4.00
C GLN A 84 12.57 -8.35 4.29
N LEU A 85 13.41 -8.48 3.26
CA LEU A 85 14.84 -8.71 3.45
C LEU A 85 15.45 -7.50 4.17
N ALA A 86 16.28 -7.75 5.19
CA ALA A 86 16.93 -6.71 6.02
C ALA A 86 17.84 -5.78 5.20
N SER A 87 18.37 -6.30 4.09
CA SER A 87 19.18 -5.55 3.11
C SER A 87 18.36 -4.66 2.18
N GLN A 88 17.05 -4.92 2.08
CA GLN A 88 16.12 -4.17 1.23
C GLN A 88 15.24 -3.26 2.09
N ASN A 89 14.29 -3.81 2.85
CA ASN A 89 13.24 -3.08 3.59
C ASN A 89 12.63 -1.94 2.76
N ARG A 90 12.27 -2.25 1.52
CA ARG A 90 11.70 -1.28 0.57
C ARG A 90 10.46 -1.87 -0.04
N TYR A 91 9.42 -1.06 -0.20
CA TYR A 91 8.17 -1.54 -0.79
C TYR A 91 8.21 -1.56 -2.32
N LEU A 92 7.49 -2.52 -2.89
CA LEU A 92 7.36 -2.71 -4.33
C LEU A 92 8.74 -2.79 -5.02
N VAL A 93 9.59 -3.71 -4.57
CA VAL A 93 10.88 -4.03 -5.18
C VAL A 93 10.88 -5.41 -5.86
N GLY A 94 9.87 -6.24 -5.57
CA GLY A 94 9.61 -7.49 -6.28
C GLY A 94 9.04 -7.31 -7.69
N SER A 95 8.49 -8.39 -8.26
CA SER A 95 7.97 -8.41 -9.64
C SER A 95 6.83 -7.41 -9.86
N SER A 96 5.89 -7.30 -8.93
CA SER A 96 4.82 -6.29 -8.98
C SER A 96 5.36 -4.86 -8.95
N GLY A 97 6.43 -4.63 -8.21
CA GLY A 97 7.12 -3.34 -8.19
C GLY A 97 7.74 -2.97 -9.53
N ARG A 98 8.45 -3.91 -10.17
CA ARG A 98 9.01 -3.69 -11.52
C ARG A 98 7.92 -3.39 -12.56
N MET A 99 6.77 -4.05 -12.46
CA MET A 99 5.64 -3.77 -13.36
C MET A 99 5.04 -2.39 -13.11
N ALA A 100 4.86 -1.99 -11.85
CA ALA A 100 4.42 -0.65 -11.49
C ALA A 100 5.41 0.42 -11.99
N GLU A 101 6.69 0.25 -11.69
CA GLU A 101 7.77 1.16 -12.08
C GLU A 101 7.83 1.36 -13.60
N ASN A 102 7.74 0.28 -14.38
CA ASN A 102 7.68 0.37 -15.83
C ASN A 102 6.43 1.10 -16.33
N PHE A 103 5.26 0.87 -15.73
CA PHE A 103 4.05 1.59 -16.12
C PHE A 103 4.16 3.08 -15.85
N PHE A 104 4.56 3.47 -14.63
CA PHE A 104 4.71 4.88 -14.26
C PHE A 104 5.71 5.60 -15.16
N ARG A 105 6.88 4.99 -15.39
CA ARG A 105 7.91 5.56 -16.26
C ARG A 105 7.46 5.67 -17.71
N GLN A 106 6.93 4.59 -18.30
CA GLN A 106 6.64 4.55 -19.74
C GLN A 106 5.33 5.24 -20.12
N ARG A 107 4.36 5.31 -19.20
CA ARG A 107 3.01 5.79 -19.51
C ARG A 107 2.69 7.13 -18.88
N LEU A 108 3.30 7.44 -17.73
CA LEU A 108 2.99 8.67 -17.00
C LEU A 108 4.17 9.66 -16.99
N ASP A 109 5.36 9.25 -17.48
CA ASP A 109 6.60 10.03 -17.38
C ASP A 109 6.92 10.42 -15.93
N ILE A 110 6.80 9.43 -15.03
CA ILE A 110 7.03 9.59 -13.59
C ILE A 110 8.13 8.65 -13.16
N ASP A 111 9.15 9.20 -12.50
CA ASP A 111 10.15 8.39 -11.79
C ASP A 111 9.50 7.77 -10.54
N PHE A 112 9.35 6.46 -10.60
CA PHE A 112 8.67 5.69 -9.56
C PHE A 112 9.36 5.74 -8.19
N ARG A 113 10.67 6.00 -8.13
CA ARG A 113 11.42 5.97 -6.86
C ARG A 113 11.54 7.33 -6.21
N SER A 114 11.60 8.40 -7.00
CA SER A 114 11.76 9.76 -6.49
C SER A 114 10.43 10.52 -6.40
N GLN A 115 9.44 10.19 -7.24
CA GLN A 115 8.17 10.94 -7.33
C GLN A 115 6.94 10.16 -6.85
N VAL A 116 7.09 8.91 -6.42
CA VAL A 116 5.99 8.12 -5.85
C VAL A 116 6.33 7.74 -4.42
N LEU A 117 5.52 8.21 -3.47
CA LEU A 117 5.63 7.80 -2.08
C LEU A 117 4.84 6.49 -1.90
N ILE A 118 5.48 5.44 -1.38
CA ILE A 118 4.89 4.09 -1.35
C ILE A 118 4.69 3.64 0.11
N ILE A 119 3.45 3.30 0.45
CA ILE A 119 3.06 2.65 1.71
C ILE A 119 2.18 1.43 1.43
N ASN A 120 1.90 0.63 2.45
CA ASN A 120 1.03 -0.55 2.34
C ASN A 120 -0.20 -0.40 3.24
N LYS A 121 -1.27 -1.15 2.97
CA LYS A 121 -2.45 -1.22 3.85
C LYS A 121 -2.13 -1.89 5.19
N THR A 122 -1.15 -2.79 5.18
CA THR A 122 -0.55 -3.37 6.38
C THR A 122 0.95 -3.56 6.16
N PRO A 123 1.78 -3.41 7.19
CA PRO A 123 3.21 -3.73 7.12
C PRO A 123 3.52 -5.22 7.38
N VAL A 124 2.51 -6.06 7.65
CA VAL A 124 2.70 -7.48 7.94
C VAL A 124 3.09 -8.25 6.68
N HIS A 125 4.25 -8.90 6.71
CA HIS A 125 4.78 -9.62 5.57
C HIS A 125 4.07 -10.97 5.34
N THR A 126 3.73 -11.27 4.07
CA THR A 126 3.50 -12.62 3.56
C THR A 126 3.93 -12.68 2.09
N PRO A 127 4.28 -13.86 1.53
CA PRO A 127 4.58 -13.99 0.11
C PRO A 127 3.45 -13.51 -0.82
N LYS A 128 2.20 -13.81 -0.45
CA LYS A 128 0.98 -13.45 -1.18
C LYS A 128 -0.05 -12.86 -0.23
N THR A 129 -0.78 -11.84 -0.66
CA THR A 129 -1.83 -11.16 0.12
C THR A 129 -2.80 -12.16 0.76
N GLN A 130 -3.28 -13.16 0.01
CA GLN A 130 -4.26 -14.14 0.49
C GLN A 130 -3.77 -14.98 1.67
N GLN A 131 -2.46 -15.15 1.81
CA GLN A 131 -1.86 -15.92 2.91
C GLN A 131 -1.99 -15.22 4.26
N LEU A 132 -2.30 -13.92 4.30
CA LEU A 132 -2.59 -13.20 5.56
C LEU A 132 -3.73 -13.86 6.35
N ARG A 133 -4.76 -14.38 5.66
CA ARG A 133 -5.86 -15.11 6.33
C ARG A 133 -5.37 -16.35 7.06
N ARG A 134 -4.52 -17.14 6.38
CA ARG A 134 -3.94 -18.36 6.95
C ARG A 134 -2.99 -18.02 8.10
N LEU A 135 -2.20 -16.96 7.97
CA LEU A 135 -1.31 -16.50 9.03
C LEU A 135 -2.07 -16.12 10.31
N ILE A 136 -3.20 -15.42 10.18
CA ILE A 136 -4.05 -15.06 11.34
C ILE A 136 -4.63 -16.31 12.00
N VAL A 137 -4.99 -17.35 11.23
CA VAL A 137 -5.45 -18.63 11.79
C VAL A 137 -4.32 -19.37 12.51
N LEU A 138 -3.12 -19.41 11.92
CA LEU A 138 -1.94 -20.05 12.52
C LEU A 138 -1.45 -19.32 13.78
N TYR A 139 -1.60 -18.00 13.82
CA TYR A 139 -1.17 -17.16 14.95
C TYR A 139 -2.26 -16.14 15.31
N PRO A 140 -3.31 -16.55 16.05
CA PRO A 140 -4.47 -15.71 16.36
C PRO A 140 -4.15 -14.38 17.05
N ALA A 141 -3.04 -14.31 17.80
CA ALA A 141 -2.56 -13.06 18.40
C ALA A 141 -2.32 -11.94 17.37
N LEU A 142 -1.96 -12.31 16.12
CA LEU A 142 -1.82 -11.35 15.02
C LEU A 142 -3.14 -10.65 14.68
N GLY A 143 -4.31 -11.26 14.89
CA GLY A 143 -5.59 -10.74 14.42
C GLY A 143 -5.89 -9.31 14.89
N ARG A 144 -5.58 -9.01 16.15
CA ARG A 144 -5.71 -7.66 16.72
C ARG A 144 -4.74 -6.67 16.07
N VAL A 145 -3.45 -7.00 16.05
CA VAL A 145 -2.39 -6.16 15.47
C VAL A 145 -2.61 -5.93 13.97
N PHE A 146 -3.08 -6.95 13.24
CA PHE A 146 -3.40 -6.84 11.83
C PHE A 146 -4.47 -5.77 11.59
N THR A 147 -5.56 -5.79 12.35
CA THR A 147 -6.62 -4.79 12.31
C THR A 147 -6.13 -3.41 12.74
N GLU A 148 -5.40 -3.31 13.85
CA GLU A 148 -4.82 -2.05 14.33
C GLU A 148 -3.85 -1.43 13.31
N SER A 149 -3.03 -2.25 12.66
CA SER A 149 -2.10 -1.80 11.62
C SER A 149 -2.85 -1.22 10.42
N GLN A 150 -3.99 -1.80 10.04
CA GLN A 150 -4.80 -1.27 8.96
C GLN A 150 -5.39 0.10 9.28
N HIS A 151 -5.91 0.29 10.50
CA HIS A 151 -6.39 1.60 10.95
C HIS A 151 -5.27 2.63 10.93
N PHE A 152 -4.10 2.28 11.48
CA PHE A 152 -2.93 3.16 11.50
C PHE A 152 -2.50 3.55 10.07
N MET A 153 -2.36 2.56 9.17
CA MET A 153 -1.92 2.82 7.80
C MET A 153 -2.94 3.62 6.97
N ALA A 154 -4.24 3.45 7.23
CA ALA A 154 -5.28 4.28 6.61
C ALA A 154 -5.19 5.74 7.07
N SER A 155 -5.00 5.97 8.37
CA SER A 155 -4.78 7.32 8.91
C SER A 155 -3.48 7.94 8.42
N LEU A 156 -2.40 7.15 8.31
CA LEU A 156 -1.13 7.61 7.75
C LEU A 156 -1.30 8.04 6.28
N ALA A 157 -2.04 7.26 5.49
CA ALA A 157 -2.32 7.57 4.09
C ALA A 157 -2.97 8.96 3.93
N TRP A 158 -4.00 9.26 4.74
CA TRP A 158 -4.64 10.57 4.69
C TRP A 158 -3.74 11.70 5.12
N GLN A 159 -2.98 11.53 6.21
CA GLN A 159 -2.05 12.55 6.66
C GLN A 159 -0.97 12.85 5.61
N LEU A 160 -0.43 11.82 4.96
CA LEU A 160 0.52 11.98 3.86
C LEU A 160 -0.11 12.67 2.66
N HIS A 161 -1.32 12.28 2.27
CA HIS A 161 -2.06 12.94 1.19
C HIS A 161 -2.30 14.43 1.50
N THR A 162 -2.75 14.77 2.70
CA THR A 162 -2.97 16.16 3.11
C THR A 162 -1.67 16.98 3.10
N LEU A 163 -0.55 16.39 3.54
CA LEU A 163 0.74 17.08 3.60
C LEU A 163 1.39 17.25 2.23
N THR A 164 1.24 16.27 1.34
CA THR A 164 1.89 16.27 0.02
C THR A 164 0.99 16.83 -1.09
N ALA A 165 -0.32 16.89 -0.87
CA ALA A 165 -1.36 17.09 -1.87
C ALA A 165 -1.36 16.06 -3.02
N ALA A 166 -0.55 15.00 -2.94
CA ALA A 166 -0.40 14.02 -4.01
C ALA A 166 -1.65 13.13 -4.12
N PRO A 167 -2.17 12.86 -5.33
CA PRO A 167 -3.27 11.93 -5.52
C PRO A 167 -2.89 10.53 -5.04
N ILE A 168 -3.88 9.80 -4.57
CA ILE A 168 -3.74 8.44 -4.05
C ILE A 168 -3.98 7.43 -5.16
N TRP A 169 -3.01 6.54 -5.36
CA TRP A 169 -3.13 5.33 -6.14
C TRP A 169 -3.33 4.14 -5.20
N LEU A 170 -4.57 3.67 -5.07
CA LEU A 170 -4.93 2.56 -4.19
C LEU A 170 -4.98 1.25 -4.98
N MET A 171 -4.09 0.31 -4.67
CA MET A 171 -4.08 -1.01 -5.32
C MET A 171 -4.94 -2.04 -4.58
N GLY A 172 -5.25 -3.16 -5.22
CA GLY A 172 -5.79 -4.35 -4.55
C GLY A 172 -7.32 -4.36 -4.39
N LEU A 173 -8.06 -3.95 -5.44
CA LEU A 173 -9.53 -3.90 -5.46
C LEU A 173 -10.24 -5.12 -4.84
N SER A 174 -9.76 -6.34 -5.11
CA SER A 174 -10.45 -7.58 -4.70
C SER A 174 -10.57 -7.74 -3.17
N GLU A 175 -9.65 -7.16 -2.41
CA GLU A 175 -9.60 -7.28 -0.94
C GLU A 175 -10.23 -6.09 -0.20
N LEU A 176 -10.73 -5.08 -0.93
CA LEU A 176 -11.47 -3.94 -0.37
C LEU A 176 -12.97 -4.23 -0.24
N LYS A 177 -13.49 -5.37 -0.70
CA LYS A 177 -14.91 -5.73 -0.55
C LYS A 177 -15.30 -5.90 0.93
N PRO A 178 -16.61 -5.84 1.28
CA PRO A 178 -17.06 -6.23 2.62
C PRO A 178 -16.52 -7.61 3.01
N ARG A 179 -15.99 -7.76 4.23
CA ARG A 179 -15.30 -8.96 4.74
C ARG A 179 -14.02 -9.36 3.97
N GLY A 180 -13.53 -8.50 3.07
CA GLY A 180 -12.20 -8.58 2.46
C GLY A 180 -11.08 -8.45 3.50
N LEU A 181 -9.85 -8.82 3.14
CA LEU A 181 -8.70 -8.73 4.05
C LEU A 181 -8.49 -7.30 4.57
N PHE A 182 -8.81 -6.32 3.73
CA PHE A 182 -8.58 -4.91 4.00
C PHE A 182 -9.87 -4.13 4.28
N SER A 183 -10.91 -4.79 4.83
CA SER A 183 -12.16 -4.11 5.17
C SER A 183 -11.95 -3.05 6.25
N ALA A 184 -11.16 -3.34 7.28
CA ALA A 184 -10.84 -2.39 8.34
C ALA A 184 -10.08 -1.17 7.80
N TRP A 185 -9.09 -1.40 6.91
CA TRP A 185 -8.40 -0.33 6.21
C TRP A 185 -9.38 0.51 5.39
N ARG A 186 -10.24 -0.13 4.59
CA ARG A 186 -11.24 0.56 3.76
C ARG A 186 -12.18 1.41 4.59
N GLU A 187 -12.72 0.88 5.68
CA GLU A 187 -13.69 1.58 6.52
C GLU A 187 -13.07 2.82 7.16
N THR A 188 -11.87 2.70 7.71
CA THR A 188 -11.15 3.85 8.26
C THR A 188 -10.76 4.87 7.21
N PHE A 189 -10.27 4.41 6.05
CA PHE A 189 -9.92 5.28 4.96
C PHE A 189 -11.16 5.99 4.38
N GLY A 190 -12.25 5.26 4.18
CA GLY A 190 -13.52 5.78 3.65
C GLY A 190 -14.20 6.78 4.58
N ALA A 191 -14.14 6.57 5.90
CA ALA A 191 -14.71 7.49 6.88
C ALA A 191 -14.07 8.88 6.86
N GLY A 192 -12.79 8.98 6.48
CA GLY A 192 -12.07 10.25 6.32
C GLY A 192 -12.10 10.82 4.91
N MET A 193 -12.80 10.19 3.96
CA MET A 193 -12.73 10.54 2.55
C MET A 193 -13.58 11.79 2.25
N PRO A 194 -13.01 12.85 1.63
CA PRO A 194 -13.77 14.03 1.23
C PRO A 194 -14.71 13.73 0.05
N VAL A 195 -15.58 14.69 -0.28
CA VAL A 195 -16.61 14.56 -1.34
C VAL A 195 -16.01 14.36 -2.73
N ASP A 196 -14.93 15.08 -3.05
CA ASP A 196 -14.19 14.90 -4.31
C ASP A 196 -12.73 14.51 -4.01
N PRO A 197 -12.47 13.24 -3.65
CA PRO A 197 -11.17 12.81 -3.25
C PRO A 197 -10.31 12.50 -4.47
N ALA A 198 -9.07 13.00 -4.51
CA ALA A 198 -8.08 12.59 -5.51
C ALA A 198 -7.56 11.16 -5.22
N VAL A 199 -8.46 10.18 -5.20
CA VAL A 199 -8.25 8.77 -4.89
C VAL A 199 -8.67 7.94 -6.09
N TYR A 200 -7.75 7.10 -6.56
CA TYR A 200 -7.91 6.31 -7.77
C TYR A 200 -7.61 4.85 -7.45
N VAL A 201 -8.56 3.95 -7.69
CA VAL A 201 -8.50 2.56 -7.19
C VAL A 201 -8.30 1.57 -8.34
N PHE A 202 -7.37 0.62 -8.17
CA PHE A 202 -6.91 -0.25 -9.25
C PHE A 202 -6.70 -1.70 -8.82
N ASN A 203 -6.71 -2.60 -9.81
CA ASN A 203 -6.24 -3.96 -9.61
C ASN A 203 -4.74 -3.97 -9.26
N HIS A 204 -4.28 -5.07 -8.67
CA HIS A 204 -2.87 -5.24 -8.37
C HIS A 204 -2.04 -5.39 -9.66
N PHE A 205 -0.79 -4.92 -9.65
CA PHE A 205 0.13 -5.08 -10.79
C PHE A 205 0.57 -6.53 -11.00
N SER A 206 0.45 -7.41 -10.00
CA SER A 206 0.75 -8.84 -10.16
C SER A 206 -0.09 -9.50 -11.24
N MET A 207 0.46 -10.51 -11.90
CA MET A 207 -0.24 -11.35 -12.87
C MET A 207 -0.87 -10.57 -14.03
N GLY A 208 -0.44 -9.32 -14.28
CA GLY A 208 -0.95 -8.48 -15.37
C GLY A 208 -2.40 -8.00 -15.19
N SER A 209 -3.04 -8.19 -14.03
CA SER A 209 -4.45 -7.84 -13.83
C SER A 209 -4.73 -6.35 -14.06
N PHE A 210 -3.89 -5.47 -13.52
CA PHE A 210 -3.95 -4.03 -13.81
C PHE A 210 -3.78 -3.75 -15.30
N ALA A 211 -2.75 -4.30 -15.94
CA ALA A 211 -2.44 -4.01 -17.35
C ALA A 211 -3.55 -4.47 -18.29
N ALA A 212 -4.18 -5.62 -18.00
CA ALA A 212 -5.32 -6.13 -18.75
C ALA A 212 -6.57 -5.24 -18.59
N ASP A 213 -6.90 -4.82 -17.35
CA ASP A 213 -8.03 -3.90 -17.12
C ASP A 213 -7.80 -2.55 -17.79
N TYR A 214 -6.59 -1.99 -17.64
CA TYR A 214 -6.18 -0.74 -18.28
C TYR A 214 -6.29 -0.84 -19.80
N LYS A 215 -5.70 -1.86 -20.44
CA LYS A 215 -5.74 -2.03 -21.90
C LYS A 215 -7.18 -2.16 -22.41
N ARG A 216 -8.03 -2.90 -21.70
CA ARG A 216 -9.43 -3.12 -22.08
C ARG A 216 -10.27 -1.84 -21.98
N ARG A 217 -10.02 -1.02 -20.96
CA ARG A 217 -10.85 0.16 -20.65
C ARG A 217 -10.30 1.46 -21.21
N LYS A 218 -9.04 1.48 -21.67
CA LYS A 218 -8.45 2.67 -22.27
C LYS A 218 -9.17 3.01 -23.58
N LEU A 219 -9.67 4.24 -23.71
CA LEU A 219 -10.27 4.76 -24.93
C LEU A 219 -9.19 5.16 -25.97
N PRO A 220 -9.51 5.20 -27.27
CA PRO A 220 -8.54 5.55 -28.32
C PRO A 220 -7.86 6.91 -28.09
N ASP A 221 -8.65 7.95 -27.82
CA ASP A 221 -8.18 9.35 -27.82
C ASP A 221 -7.72 9.88 -26.45
N GLU A 222 -7.84 9.08 -25.38
CA GLU A 222 -7.38 9.51 -24.06
C GLU A 222 -5.88 9.27 -23.87
N THR A 223 -5.20 10.20 -23.20
CA THR A 223 -3.85 10.00 -22.67
C THR A 223 -3.87 8.92 -21.58
N ALA A 224 -2.69 8.38 -21.25
CA ALA A 224 -2.59 7.38 -20.18
C ALA A 224 -3.03 7.95 -18.82
N LEU A 225 -2.70 9.22 -18.53
CA LEU A 225 -3.12 9.88 -17.31
C LEU A 225 -4.65 10.01 -17.26
N GLN A 226 -5.29 10.50 -18.33
CA GLN A 226 -6.76 10.58 -18.39
C GLN A 226 -7.43 9.22 -18.16
N ALA A 227 -6.91 8.17 -18.79
CA ALA A 227 -7.39 6.81 -18.61
C ALA A 227 -7.29 6.35 -17.16
N VAL A 228 -6.13 6.53 -16.53
CA VAL A 228 -5.88 6.20 -15.12
C VAL A 228 -6.86 6.93 -14.21
N LEU A 229 -7.00 8.25 -14.36
CA LEU A 229 -7.87 9.05 -13.51
C LEU A 229 -9.34 8.62 -13.64
N ARG A 230 -9.81 8.41 -14.88
CA ARG A 230 -11.18 7.96 -15.15
C ARG A 230 -11.44 6.55 -14.62
N ILE A 231 -10.63 5.56 -15.00
CA ILE A 231 -10.75 4.16 -14.58
C ILE A 231 -10.70 4.06 -13.06
N GLY A 232 -9.76 4.77 -12.43
CA GLY A 232 -9.56 4.76 -10.99
C GLY A 232 -10.73 5.39 -10.23
N ALA A 233 -11.31 6.47 -10.74
CA ALA A 233 -12.49 7.11 -10.15
C ALA A 233 -13.75 6.25 -10.31
N GLU A 234 -13.97 5.64 -11.49
CA GLU A 234 -15.04 4.67 -11.74
C GLU A 234 -14.95 3.48 -10.78
N ASN A 235 -13.73 3.01 -10.49
CA ASN A 235 -13.50 1.95 -9.52
C ASN A 235 -13.74 2.45 -8.08
N ARG A 236 -13.24 3.62 -7.70
CA ARG A 236 -13.45 4.23 -6.37
C ARG A 236 -14.93 4.22 -5.99
N SER A 237 -15.81 4.68 -6.88
CA SER A 237 -17.25 4.76 -6.62
C SER A 237 -17.86 3.39 -6.28
N LYS A 238 -17.32 2.27 -6.77
CA LYS A 238 -17.82 0.93 -6.43
C LYS A 238 -17.48 0.48 -5.01
N TYR A 239 -16.41 1.03 -4.42
CA TYR A 239 -15.88 0.57 -3.13
C TYR A 239 -16.09 1.57 -2.00
N PHE A 240 -16.27 2.85 -2.34
CA PHE A 240 -16.42 3.95 -1.39
C PHE A 240 -17.64 4.84 -1.67
N ALA A 241 -18.62 4.37 -2.47
CA ALA A 241 -19.88 5.10 -2.58
C ALA A 241 -20.50 5.32 -1.19
N ALA A 242 -21.05 6.51 -0.98
CA ALA A 242 -21.85 6.80 0.19
C ALA A 242 -22.99 5.76 0.28
N PRO A 243 -23.31 5.24 1.47
CA PRO A 243 -24.50 4.43 1.63
C PRO A 243 -25.68 5.22 1.08
N HIS A 244 -26.45 4.62 0.17
CA HIS A 244 -27.70 5.21 -0.28
C HIS A 244 -28.55 5.44 0.97
N SER A 245 -28.86 6.71 1.24
CA SER A 245 -29.88 7.10 2.20
C SER A 245 -31.14 6.33 1.82
N SER A 246 -31.43 5.29 2.58
CA SER A 246 -32.67 4.53 2.52
C SER A 246 -33.68 5.24 3.39
#